data_AF-A0A9E4UXP7-F1
#
_entry.id   AF-A0A9E4UXP7-F1
#
_cell.length_a   1.000
_cell.length_b   1.000
_cell.length_c   1.000
_cell.angle_alpha   90.00
_cell.angle_beta   90.00
_cell.angle_gamma   90.00
#
_symmetry.space_group_name_H-M   'P 1'
#
loop_
_entity.id
_entity.type
_entity.pdbx_description
1 polymer ?
#
loop_
_entity_poly.entity_id
_entity_poly.type
_entity_poly.pdbx_seq_one_letter_code
_entity_poly.pdbx_strand_id
1 'polypeptide(L)'
;MLKTRITERLGIQYPVISAPMAQMSGGRLAAAVSSAGGLGTFGCANAANTIGPDYIRQQIDHIRSQTDKPFGAGFLTQHIANSPQNFETVLEQNV
;
A
#
# COMPACT_ATOMS: atom_id res chain seq x y z
N MET A 1 23.69 -8.04 -0.51
CA MET A 1 22.24 -7.87 -0.26
C MET A 1 21.95 -8.36 1.14
N LEU A 2 21.22 -7.59 1.97
CA LEU A 2 20.93 -7.95 3.37
C LEU A 2 19.80 -9.00 3.40
N LYS A 3 20.10 -10.23 3.83
CA LYS A 3 19.09 -11.26 4.03
C LYS A 3 18.56 -11.21 5.47
N THR A 4 17.26 -11.06 5.60
CA THR A 4 16.52 -10.98 6.86
C THR A 4 15.19 -11.73 6.71
N ARG A 5 14.56 -12.08 7.83
CA ARG A 5 13.21 -12.66 7.84
C ARG A 5 12.19 -11.81 7.07
N ILE A 6 12.35 -10.48 7.05
CA ILE A 6 11.44 -9.56 6.34
C ILE A 6 11.67 -9.63 4.83
N THR A 7 12.91 -9.49 4.38
CA THR A 7 13.24 -9.55 2.94
C THR A 7 12.85 -10.89 2.32
N GLU A 8 13.05 -12.00 3.04
CA GLU A 8 12.70 -13.34 2.56
C GLU A 8 11.19 -13.57 2.54
N ARG A 9 10.46 -13.15 3.58
CA ARG A 9 9.01 -13.37 3.67
C ARG A 9 8.22 -12.51 2.69
N LEU A 10 8.67 -11.29 2.43
CA LEU A 10 7.95 -10.31 1.61
C LEU A 10 8.50 -10.21 0.17
N GLY A 11 9.60 -10.90 -0.14
CA GLY A 11 10.21 -10.86 -1.49
C GLY A 11 10.79 -9.49 -1.86
N ILE A 12 11.34 -8.75 -0.89
CA ILE A 12 11.91 -7.40 -1.09
C ILE A 12 13.43 -7.40 -0.90
N GLN A 13 14.11 -6.44 -1.54
CA GLN A 13 15.58 -6.34 -1.54
C GLN A 13 16.13 -5.67 -0.28
N TYR A 14 15.42 -4.69 0.25
CA TYR A 14 15.80 -3.94 1.44
C TYR A 14 14.78 -4.16 2.55
N PRO A 15 15.19 -4.36 3.81
CA PRO A 15 14.28 -4.50 4.95
C PRO A 15 13.70 -3.12 5.36
N VAL A 16 13.18 -2.39 4.39
CA VAL A 16 12.63 -1.04 4.53
C VAL A 16 11.20 -1.06 4.04
N ILE A 17 10.29 -0.62 4.91
CA ILE A 17 8.86 -0.50 4.63
C ILE A 17 8.50 0.96 4.83
N SER A 18 7.91 1.60 3.81
CA SER A 18 7.38 2.95 3.97
C SER A 18 6.05 2.87 4.69
N ALA A 19 5.86 3.64 5.77
CA ALA A 19 4.61 3.65 6.52
C ALA A 19 3.44 4.20 5.67
N PRO A 20 2.24 3.59 5.75
CA PRO A 20 1.06 4.12 5.09
C PRO A 20 0.53 5.32 5.87
N MET A 21 0.49 6.48 5.24
CA MET A 21 0.05 7.74 5.81
C MET A 21 -1.02 8.32 4.91
N ALA A 22 -2.30 8.20 5.29
CA ALA A 22 -3.38 8.76 4.49
C ALA A 22 -3.13 10.26 4.19
N GLN A 23 -3.44 10.69 2.97
CA GLN A 23 -3.16 12.02 2.41
C GLN A 23 -1.67 12.33 2.11
N MET A 24 -0.71 11.60 2.68
CA MET A 24 0.74 11.84 2.46
C MET A 24 1.41 10.73 1.63
N SER A 25 1.01 9.47 1.80
CA SER A 25 1.50 8.32 1.04
C SER A 25 0.43 7.79 0.08
N GLY A 26 0.44 8.34 -1.14
CA GLY A 26 -0.30 7.81 -2.28
C GLY A 26 0.53 6.82 -3.10
N GLY A 27 -0.05 6.37 -4.21
CA GLY A 27 0.55 5.39 -5.12
C GLY A 27 1.90 5.81 -5.66
N ARG A 28 2.14 7.11 -5.90
CA ARG A 28 3.44 7.61 -6.39
C ARG A 28 4.60 7.30 -5.43
N LEU A 29 4.38 7.48 -4.12
CA LEU A 29 5.40 7.18 -3.11
C LEU A 29 5.58 5.67 -2.96
N ALA A 30 4.47 4.92 -2.88
CA ALA A 30 4.53 3.46 -2.79
C ALA A 30 5.25 2.84 -4.00
N ALA A 31 4.95 3.30 -5.22
CA ALA A 31 5.60 2.89 -6.44
C ALA A 31 7.12 3.14 -6.41
N ALA A 32 7.55 4.34 -5.99
CA ALA A 32 8.96 4.67 -5.90
C ALA A 32 9.72 3.77 -4.91
N VAL A 33 9.14 3.53 -3.72
CA VAL A 33 9.74 2.66 -2.69
C VAL A 33 9.82 1.22 -3.15
N SER A 34 8.73 0.68 -3.72
CA SER A 34 8.70 -0.68 -4.26
C SER A 34 9.68 -0.85 -5.42
N SER A 35 9.72 0.11 -6.35
CA SER A 35 10.69 0.13 -7.47
C SER A 35 12.13 0.11 -6.98
N ALA A 36 12.43 0.87 -5.92
CA ALA A 36 13.75 0.91 -5.29
C ALA A 36 14.10 -0.40 -4.55
N GLY A 37 13.14 -1.27 -4.27
CA GLY A 37 13.36 -2.58 -3.66
C GLY A 37 12.98 -2.68 -2.18
N GLY A 38 12.31 -1.68 -1.62
CA GLY A 38 11.60 -1.81 -0.33
C GLY A 38 10.16 -2.30 -0.52
N LEU A 39 9.37 -2.26 0.55
CA LEU A 39 7.91 -2.42 0.46
C LEU A 39 7.23 -1.05 0.54
N GLY A 40 6.76 -0.55 -0.60
CA GLY A 40 5.94 0.65 -0.68
C GLY A 40 4.54 0.38 -0.13
N THR A 41 4.00 1.32 0.67
CA THR A 41 2.60 1.22 1.11
C THR A 41 1.87 2.56 1.00
N PHE A 42 0.57 2.51 0.72
CA PHE A 42 -0.30 3.68 0.59
C PHE A 42 -1.48 3.62 1.57
N GLY A 43 -1.97 4.79 1.98
CA GLY A 43 -3.07 4.89 2.94
C GLY A 43 -4.46 4.69 2.31
N CYS A 44 -5.27 3.80 2.88
CA CYS A 44 -6.61 3.44 2.40
C CYS A 44 -7.76 3.87 3.33
N ALA A 45 -7.46 4.55 4.43
CA ALA A 45 -8.46 5.05 5.37
C ALA A 45 -7.97 6.35 6.04
N ASN A 46 -8.89 7.29 6.30
CA ASN A 46 -8.61 8.49 7.08
C ASN A 46 -9.77 8.81 8.03
N ALA A 47 -9.51 9.70 8.99
CA ALA A 47 -10.50 10.09 10.01
C ALA A 47 -11.72 10.84 9.45
N ALA A 48 -11.57 11.46 8.28
CA ALA A 48 -12.63 12.20 7.61
C ALA A 48 -13.51 11.34 6.69
N ASN A 49 -13.22 10.03 6.57
CA ASN A 49 -13.87 9.10 5.63
C ASN A 49 -13.98 9.64 4.19
N THR A 50 -12.93 10.34 3.72
CA THR A 50 -12.91 10.92 2.35
C THR A 50 -12.19 10.01 1.33
N ILE A 51 -11.71 8.85 1.76
CA ILE A 51 -11.09 7.85 0.89
C ILE A 51 -12.15 6.79 0.55
N GLY A 52 -12.33 6.51 -0.73
CA GLY A 52 -13.25 5.47 -1.24
C GLY A 52 -12.57 4.47 -2.18
N PRO A 53 -13.33 3.45 -2.65
CA PRO A 53 -12.83 2.41 -3.54
C PRO A 53 -12.14 2.91 -4.81
N ASP A 54 -12.67 3.96 -5.44
CA ASP A 54 -12.13 4.47 -6.70
C ASP A 54 -10.74 5.10 -6.51
N TYR A 55 -10.52 5.78 -5.39
CA TYR A 55 -9.19 6.28 -5.03
C TYR A 55 -8.21 5.11 -4.87
N ILE A 56 -8.63 4.05 -4.18
CA ILE A 56 -7.79 2.87 -3.94
C ILE A 56 -7.40 2.21 -5.27
N ARG A 57 -8.37 1.97 -6.15
CA ARG A 57 -8.12 1.42 -7.50
C ARG A 57 -7.14 2.31 -8.27
N GLN A 58 -7.36 3.62 -8.27
CA GLN A 58 -6.46 4.56 -8.93
C GLN A 58 -5.02 4.49 -8.38
N GLN A 59 -4.84 4.36 -7.06
CA GLN A 59 -3.50 4.22 -6.48
C GLN A 59 -2.86 2.89 -6.89
N ILE A 60 -3.61 1.79 -6.86
CA ILE A 60 -3.14 0.45 -7.23
C ILE A 60 -2.74 0.41 -8.70
N ASP A 61 -3.58 0.93 -9.60
CA ASP A 61 -3.31 1.01 -11.04
C ASP A 61 -2.07 1.85 -11.31
N HIS A 62 -1.92 2.97 -10.61
CA HIS A 62 -0.73 3.79 -10.71
C HIS A 62 0.53 3.02 -10.27
N ILE A 63 0.50 2.32 -9.12
CA ILE A 63 1.65 1.53 -8.65
C ILE A 63 2.03 0.45 -9.68
N ARG A 64 1.04 -0.32 -10.16
CA ARG A 64 1.25 -1.38 -11.15
C ARG A 64 1.76 -0.86 -12.49
N SER A 65 1.44 0.38 -12.85
CA SER A 65 1.99 1.02 -14.05
C SER A 65 3.49 1.34 -13.95
N GLN A 66 4.03 1.40 -12.74
CA GLN A 66 5.42 1.80 -12.48
C GLN A 66 6.30 0.62 -12.05
N THR A 67 5.74 -0.43 -11.46
CA THR A 67 6.49 -1.57 -10.92
C THR A 67 5.65 -2.83 -10.80
N ASP A 68 6.29 -3.98 -11.01
CA ASP A 68 5.78 -5.33 -10.76
C ASP A 68 6.18 -5.87 -9.37
N LYS A 69 6.95 -5.09 -8.60
CA LYS A 69 7.44 -5.48 -7.27
C LYS A 69 6.36 -5.39 -6.20
N PRO A 70 6.48 -6.15 -5.10
CA PRO A 70 5.50 -6.13 -4.00
C PRO A 70 5.27 -4.74 -3.43
N PHE A 71 4.02 -4.44 -3.09
CA PHE A 71 3.58 -3.25 -2.37
C PHE A 71 2.42 -3.64 -1.44
N GLY A 72 1.98 -2.73 -0.58
CA GLY A 72 0.86 -3.00 0.33
C GLY A 72 -0.05 -1.80 0.55
N ALA A 73 -1.13 -2.05 1.28
CA ALA A 73 -2.12 -1.06 1.67
C ALA A 73 -2.21 -0.95 3.19
N GLY A 74 -2.39 0.26 3.71
CA GLY A 74 -2.52 0.51 5.15
C GLY A 74 -3.89 1.04 5.55
N PHE A 75 -4.37 0.53 6.68
CA PHE A 75 -5.64 0.90 7.28
C PHE A 75 -5.47 1.33 8.74
N LEU A 76 -6.31 2.26 9.18
CA LEU A 76 -6.54 2.49 10.59
C LEU A 76 -7.60 1.49 11.05
N THR A 77 -7.26 0.54 11.91
CA THR A 77 -8.15 -0.57 12.32
C THR A 77 -9.54 -0.08 12.75
N GLN A 78 -9.59 0.99 13.54
CA GLN A 78 -10.83 1.60 14.03
C GLN A 78 -11.71 2.23 12.93
N HIS A 79 -11.20 2.43 11.71
CA HIS A 79 -11.93 3.01 10.57
C HIS A 79 -12.37 1.97 9.55
N ILE A 80 -11.90 0.72 9.65
CA ILE A 80 -12.29 -0.34 8.70
C ILE A 80 -13.81 -0.55 8.72
N ALA A 81 -14.42 -0.57 9.91
CA ALA A 81 -15.87 -0.73 10.05
C ALA A 81 -16.69 0.43 9.44
N ASN A 82 -16.10 1.62 9.33
CA ASN A 82 -16.76 2.78 8.73
C ASN A 82 -16.73 2.75 7.20
N SER A 83 -15.80 2.00 6.61
CA SER A 83 -15.61 1.92 5.17
C SER A 83 -15.14 0.52 4.77
N PRO A 84 -15.95 -0.54 5.03
CA PRO A 84 -15.57 -1.92 4.74
C PRO A 84 -15.26 -2.12 3.25
N GLN A 85 -15.92 -1.35 2.38
CA GLN A 85 -15.72 -1.40 0.92
C GLN A 85 -14.27 -1.08 0.53
N ASN A 86 -13.56 -0.25 1.29
CA ASN A 86 -12.15 0.04 1.03
C ASN A 86 -11.27 -1.18 1.29
N PHE A 87 -11.56 -1.90 2.38
CA PHE A 87 -10.86 -3.13 2.73
C PHE A 87 -11.14 -4.23 1.70
N GLU A 88 -12.41 -4.42 1.34
CA GLU A 88 -12.81 -5.38 0.29
C GLU A 88 -12.15 -5.04 -1.05
N THR A 89 -12.08 -3.77 -1.44
CA THR A 89 -11.42 -3.35 -2.69
C THR A 89 -9.94 -3.74 -2.72
N VAL A 90 -9.23 -3.63 -1.60
CA VAL A 90 -7.82 -4.06 -1.51
C VAL A 90 -7.70 -5.57 -1.66
N LEU A 91 -8.59 -6.34 -1.01
CA LEU A 91 -8.62 -7.80 -1.12
C LEU A 91 -8.94 -8.27 -2.55
N GLU A 92 -9.95 -7.69 -3.20
CA GLU A 92 -10.31 -7.95 -4.60
C GLU A 92 -9.13 -7.70 -5.56
N GLN A 93 -8.31 -6.71 -5.23
CA GLN A 93 -7.12 -6.36 -6.00
C GLN A 93 -5.90 -7.22 -5.65
N ASN A 94 -5.97 -8.14 -4.69
CA ASN A 94 -4.83 -8.95 -4.22
C ASN A 94 -3.63 -8.09 -3.78
N VAL A 95 -3.89 -7.07 -2.97
CA VAL A 95 -2.88 -6.19 -2.35
C VAL A 95 -2.84 -6.37 -0.84
#